data_AF-A0A519DPS8-F1
#
_entry.id   AF-A0A519DPS8-F1
#
_cell.length_a   1.000
_cell.length_b   1.000
_cell.length_c   1.000
_cell.angle_alpha   90.00
_cell.angle_beta   90.00
_cell.angle_gamma   90.00
#
_symmetry.space_group_name_H-M   'P 1'
#
loop_
_entity.id
_entity.type
_entity.pdbx_description
1 polymer ?
#
loop_
_entity_poly.entity_id
_entity_poly.type
_entity_poly.pdbx_seq_one_letter_code
_entity_poly.pdbx_strand_id
1 'polypeptide(L)' 'MAKGATTTALVSTGGSSNSLRTTIPMWIVEQFGLSAGSKIEWTLEVKNGEMSISVCPQE' A
#
# COMPACT_ATOMS: atom_id res chain seq x y z
N MET A 1 7.81 -10.00 -18.26
CA MET A 1 8.17 -9.51 -16.90
C MET A 1 7.53 -10.46 -15.90
N ALA A 2 8.32 -11.05 -14.99
CA ALA A 2 7.76 -11.98 -14.00
C ALA A 2 6.73 -11.22 -13.16
N LYS A 3 5.49 -11.73 -13.12
CA LYS A 3 4.42 -11.13 -12.33
C LYS A 3 4.80 -11.33 -10.86
N GLY A 4 5.41 -10.31 -10.26
CA GLY A 4 5.78 -10.34 -8.84
C GLY A 4 4.55 -10.67 -7.99
N ALA A 5 4.76 -11.22 -6.80
CA ALA A 5 3.66 -11.57 -5.90
C ALA A 5 2.67 -10.38 -5.77
N THR A 6 1.40 -10.63 -6.10
CA THR A 6 0.33 -9.62 -6.10
C THR A 6 -0.47 -9.62 -4.80
N THR A 7 -0.08 -10.45 -3.84
CA THR A 7 -0.76 -10.63 -2.57
C THR A 7 0.23 -10.42 -1.45
N THR A 8 -0.15 -9.60 -0.48
CA THR A 8 0.64 -9.31 0.72
C THR A 8 -0.24 -9.51 1.96
N ALA A 9 0.39 -9.79 3.10
CA ALA A 9 -0.32 -10.04 4.35
C ALA A 9 -0.40 -8.75 5.18
N LEU A 10 -1.54 -8.55 5.85
CA LEU A 10 -1.66 -7.55 6.91
C LEU A 10 -0.91 -8.05 8.14
N VAL A 11 -0.06 -7.19 8.70
CA VAL A 11 0.67 -7.45 9.95
C VAL A 11 0.49 -6.28 10.90
N SER A 12 0.56 -6.55 12.21
CA SER A 12 0.52 -5.48 13.23
C SER A 12 1.68 -4.51 13.02
N THR A 13 1.42 -3.21 13.23
CA THR A 13 2.46 -2.18 13.27
C THR A 13 3.40 -2.35 14.47
N GLY A 14 2.95 -3.06 15.52
CA GLY A 14 3.64 -3.20 16.80
C GLY A 14 3.41 -2.00 17.73
N GLY A 15 3.83 -2.13 19.00
CA GLY A 15 3.66 -1.10 20.03
C GLY A 15 2.21 -0.97 20.51
N SER A 16 1.80 0.24 20.94
CA SER A 16 0.44 0.57 21.39
C SER A 16 -0.51 0.95 20.24
N SER A 17 -0.06 0.85 18.99
CA SER A 17 -0.85 1.19 17.81
C SER A 17 -1.85 0.08 17.48
N ASN A 18 -3.12 0.46 17.27
CA ASN A 18 -4.17 -0.44 16.79
C ASN A 18 -4.24 -0.50 15.25
N SER A 19 -3.13 -0.26 14.57
CA SER A 19 -3.05 -0.23 13.11
C SER A 19 -2.43 -1.49 12.54
N LEU A 20 -2.82 -1.82 11.31
CA LEU A 20 -2.18 -2.85 10.51
C LEU A 20 -1.40 -2.18 9.39
N ARG A 21 -0.32 -2.83 8.95
CA ARG A 21 0.44 -2.46 7.77
C ARG A 21 0.48 -3.61 6.79
N THR A 22 0.65 -3.30 5.53
CA THR A 22 1.01 -4.26 4.49
C THR A 22 2.28 -3.84 3.80
N THR A 23 2.97 -4.79 3.21
CA THR A 23 4.08 -4.51 2.29
C THR A 23 3.51 -4.06 0.95
N ILE A 24 4.07 -2.98 0.39
CA ILE A 24 3.85 -2.61 -1.01
C ILE A 24 4.88 -3.39 -1.84
N PRO A 25 4.47 -4.26 -2.77
CA PRO A 25 5.41 -4.98 -3.63
C PRO A 25 6.37 -4.03 -4.39
N MET A 26 7.64 -4.43 -4.53
CA MET A 26 8.68 -3.57 -5.12
C MET A 26 8.35 -3.10 -6.54
N TRP A 27 7.67 -3.91 -7.34
CA TRP A 27 7.27 -3.49 -8.69
C TRP A 27 6.30 -2.30 -8.67
N ILE A 28 5.46 -2.14 -7.64
CA ILE A 28 4.61 -0.96 -7.46
C ILE A 28 5.48 0.23 -7.03
N VAL A 29 6.36 0.02 -6.06
CA VAL A 29 7.30 1.06 -5.57
C VAL A 29 8.09 1.65 -6.75
N GLU A 30 8.65 0.80 -7.60
CA GLU A 30 9.41 1.17 -8.78
C GLU A 30 8.58 1.91 -9.82
N GLN A 31 7.34 1.46 -10.11
CA GLN A 31 6.47 2.14 -11.08
C GLN A 31 6.05 3.54 -10.65
N PHE A 32 5.93 3.79 -9.35
CA PHE A 32 5.57 5.10 -8.81
C PHE A 32 6.78 5.94 -8.38
N GLY A 33 8.02 5.43 -8.57
CA GLY A 33 9.23 6.13 -8.14
C GLY A 33 9.28 6.41 -6.63
N LEU A 34 8.63 5.58 -5.83
CA LEU A 34 8.53 5.76 -4.38
C LEU A 34 9.84 5.33 -3.68
N SER A 35 10.11 5.95 -2.54
CA SER A 35 11.24 5.61 -1.68
C SER A 35 10.86 5.72 -0.20
N ALA A 36 11.76 5.29 0.68
CA ALA A 36 11.55 5.44 2.11
C ALA A 36 11.41 6.93 2.47
N GLY A 37 10.29 7.29 3.10
CA GLY A 37 9.96 8.68 3.44
C GLY A 37 9.10 9.41 2.40
N SER A 38 8.83 8.81 1.23
CA SER A 38 7.85 9.34 0.28
C SER A 38 6.49 9.50 0.96
N LYS A 39 5.88 10.66 0.78
CA LYS A 39 4.51 10.92 1.24
C LYS A 39 3.54 10.41 0.18
N ILE A 40 2.53 9.71 0.63
CA ILE A 40 1.49 9.13 -0.22
C ILE A 40 0.15 9.44 0.42
N GLU A 41 -0.78 9.89 -0.40
CA GLU A 41 -2.16 10.13 -0.01
C GLU A 41 -3.02 8.96 -0.46
N TRP A 42 -3.90 8.53 0.43
CA TRP A 42 -4.75 7.37 0.23
C TRP A 42 -6.20 7.84 0.18
N THR A 43 -6.91 7.46 -0.88
CA THR A 43 -8.36 7.56 -0.93
C THR A 43 -8.94 6.16 -0.94
N LEU A 44 -9.90 5.91 -0.07
CA LEU A 44 -10.53 4.60 0.11
C LEU A 44 -12.00 4.67 -0.25
N GLU A 45 -12.42 3.76 -1.12
CA GLU A 45 -13.81 3.56 -1.51
C GLU A 45 -14.20 2.11 -1.26
N VAL A 46 -15.37 1.90 -0.64
CA VAL A 46 -15.92 0.55 -0.44
C VAL A 46 -17.22 0.46 -1.20
N LYS A 47 -17.31 -0.49 -2.13
CA LYS A 47 -18.51 -0.75 -2.91
C LYS A 47 -18.68 -2.24 -3.12
N ASN A 48 -19.87 -2.76 -2.81
CA ASN A 48 -20.22 -4.17 -3.00
C ASN A 48 -19.28 -5.18 -2.30
N GLY A 49 -18.74 -4.82 -1.14
CA GLY A 49 -17.80 -5.67 -0.40
C GLY A 49 -16.38 -5.66 -0.97
N GLU A 50 -16.12 -4.89 -2.02
CA GLU A 50 -14.79 -4.62 -2.55
C GLU A 50 -14.28 -3.29 -2.00
N MET A 51 -13.01 -3.29 -1.60
CA MET A 51 -12.28 -2.10 -1.19
C MET A 51 -11.36 -1.69 -2.33
N SER A 52 -11.58 -0.49 -2.85
CA SER A 52 -10.71 0.16 -3.81
C SER A 52 -9.88 1.21 -3.10
N ILE A 53 -8.56 1.17 -3.31
CA ILE A 53 -7.63 2.11 -2.74
C ILE A 53 -6.92 2.81 -3.88
N SER A 54 -7.10 4.13 -3.96
CA SER A 54 -6.37 5.00 -4.88
C SER A 54 -5.20 5.63 -4.14
N VAL A 55 -4.00 5.52 -4.70
CA VAL A 55 -2.76 6.04 -4.10
C VAL A 55 -2.18 7.10 -5.03
N CYS A 56 -2.02 8.31 -4.49
CA CYS A 56 -1.36 9.41 -5.20
C CYS A 56 -0.08 9.79 -4.44
N PRO A 57 1.10 9.73 -5.07
CA PRO A 57 2.31 10.34 -4.51
C PRO A 57 2.08 11.84 -4.31
N GLN A 58 2.48 12.37 -3.16
CA GLN A 58 2.58 13.81 -2.96
C GLN A 58 4.02 14.22 -3.30
N GLU A 59 4.17 15.29 -4.10
CA GLU A 59 5.47 15.90 -4.44
C GLU A 59 6.31 16.24 -3.20
#